data_AF-A0A6P1XZD4-F1
#
_entry.id   AF-A0A6P1XZD4-F1
#
_cell.length_a   1.000
_cell.length_b   1.000
_cell.length_c   1.000
_cell.angle_alpha   90.00
_cell.angle_beta   90.00
_cell.angle_gamma   90.00
#
_symmetry.space_group_name_H-M   'P 1'
#
loop_
_entity.id
_entity.type
_entity.pdbx_description
1 polymer ?
#
loop_
_entity_poly.entity_id
_entity_poly.type
_entity_poly.pdbx_seq_one_letter_code
_entity_poly.pdbx_strand_id
1 'polypeptide(L)'
;MSKEIVNDLHTKRKPPRTKKEREEHLAKIAYADRLNPVKSMNIELFAEKIADELGITVGTAKKDILEVKRRRKKAAEIDQQYELGKKLEELAAVKEMAIKSQNMNAYLGAINKECELLGLDKLSIFVGTQEDMELSLSLKKKAISDKLTLIGNSAPSKEQEAPLAQDRESQGINNPQKDNA
;
A
#
# COMPACT_ATOMS: atom_id res chain seq x y z
N MET A 1 29.96 -71.94 34.97
CA MET A 1 28.70 -71.16 34.89
C MET A 1 29.07 -69.71 34.62
N SER A 2 29.32 -69.39 33.36
CA SER A 2 29.74 -68.05 32.93
C SER A 2 28.50 -67.16 32.90
N LYS A 3 28.50 -66.08 33.69
CA LYS A 3 27.39 -65.12 33.69
C LYS A 3 27.39 -64.37 32.36
N GLU A 4 26.35 -64.59 31.55
CA GLU A 4 26.08 -63.78 30.38
C GLU A 4 25.85 -62.33 30.82
N ILE A 5 26.67 -61.43 30.28
CA ILE A 5 26.50 -59.99 30.45
C ILE A 5 25.38 -59.60 29.48
N VAL A 6 24.19 -59.39 30.02
CA VAL A 6 23.04 -58.87 29.28
C VAL A 6 23.41 -57.46 28.81
N ASN A 7 23.57 -57.29 27.49
CA ASN A 7 23.77 -56.00 26.85
C ASN A 7 22.56 -55.10 27.12
N ASP A 8 22.70 -54.18 28.06
CA ASP A 8 21.73 -53.12 28.31
C ASP A 8 21.73 -52.15 27.11
N LEU A 9 20.81 -52.39 26.17
CA LEU A 9 20.62 -51.61 24.93
C LEU A 9 20.04 -50.21 25.17
N HIS A 10 19.89 -49.77 26.41
CA HIS A 10 19.53 -48.39 26.72
C HIS A 10 20.75 -47.48 26.59
N THR A 11 21.05 -47.07 25.35
CA THR A 11 21.93 -45.93 25.10
C THR A 11 21.40 -44.74 25.92
N LYS A 12 22.18 -44.31 26.93
CA LYS A 12 21.85 -43.14 27.75
C LYS A 12 21.42 -42.00 26.85
N ARG A 13 20.19 -41.51 27.00
CA ARG A 13 19.67 -40.38 26.23
C ARG A 13 20.63 -39.21 26.45
N LYS A 14 21.17 -38.63 25.37
CA LYS A 14 21.99 -37.42 25.45
C LYS A 14 21.20 -36.35 26.22
N PRO A 15 21.83 -35.59 27.13
CA PRO A 15 21.15 -34.50 27.81
C PRO A 15 20.58 -33.52 26.78
N PRO A 16 19.40 -32.95 27.04
CA PRO A 16 18.86 -31.91 26.18
C PRO A 16 19.82 -30.73 26.13
N ARG A 17 20.04 -30.21 24.92
CA ARG A 17 20.91 -29.06 24.69
C ARG A 17 20.48 -27.83 25.51
N THR A 18 21.45 -27.02 25.88
CA THR A 18 21.19 -25.74 26.56
C THR A 18 20.60 -24.71 25.59
N LYS A 19 20.01 -23.63 26.13
CA LYS A 19 19.52 -22.51 25.32
C LYS A 19 20.63 -21.88 24.48
N LYS A 20 21.83 -21.75 25.04
CA LYS A 20 23.00 -21.18 24.36
C LYS A 20 23.43 -22.05 23.17
N GLU A 21 23.58 -23.36 23.38
CA GLU A 21 23.91 -24.32 22.33
C GLU A 21 22.86 -24.31 21.20
N ARG A 22 21.57 -24.19 21.55
CA ARG A 22 20.50 -24.06 20.55
C ARG A 22 20.69 -22.82 19.68
N GLU A 23 20.94 -21.66 20.27
CA GLU A 23 21.13 -20.42 19.51
C GLU A 23 22.39 -20.50 18.63
N GLU A 24 23.48 -21.11 19.12
CA GLU A 24 24.68 -21.37 18.31
C GLU A 24 24.38 -22.28 17.11
N HIS A 25 23.57 -23.33 17.30
CA HIS A 25 23.14 -24.23 16.22
C HIS A 25 22.28 -23.49 15.19
N LEU A 26 21.32 -22.68 15.62
CA LEU A 26 20.49 -21.87 14.72
C LEU A 26 21.33 -20.88 13.92
N ALA A 27 22.34 -20.25 14.53
CA ALA A 27 23.27 -19.35 13.85
C ALA A 27 24.10 -20.08 12.78
N LYS A 28 24.64 -21.26 13.10
CA LYS A 28 25.39 -22.10 12.14
C LYS A 28 24.51 -22.53 10.96
N ILE A 29 23.28 -22.93 11.22
CA ILE A 29 22.30 -23.30 10.18
C ILE A 29 22.01 -22.10 9.28
N ALA A 30 21.76 -20.92 9.87
CA ALA A 30 21.50 -19.70 9.11
C ALA A 30 22.70 -19.31 8.21
N TYR A 31 23.93 -19.50 8.70
CA TYR A 31 25.15 -19.25 7.94
C TYR A 31 25.33 -20.26 6.79
N ALA A 32 25.15 -21.56 7.06
CA ALA A 32 25.24 -22.62 6.06
C ALA A 32 24.22 -22.44 4.93
N ASP A 33 22.99 -22.08 5.28
CA ASP A 33 21.91 -21.77 4.36
C ASP A 33 22.23 -20.54 3.48
N ARG A 34 22.89 -19.51 4.03
CA ARG A 34 23.34 -18.34 3.26
C ARG A 34 24.45 -18.69 2.27
N LEU A 35 25.39 -19.55 2.67
CA LEU A 35 26.52 -19.92 1.82
C LEU A 35 26.10 -20.80 0.62
N ASN A 36 25.10 -21.68 0.81
CA ASN A 36 24.69 -22.63 -0.23
C ASN A 36 23.16 -22.76 -0.29
N PRO A 37 22.44 -21.73 -0.78
CA PRO A 37 20.98 -21.70 -0.76
C PRO A 37 20.33 -22.79 -1.63
N VAL A 38 21.00 -23.23 -2.70
CA VAL A 38 20.50 -24.31 -3.57
C VAL A 38 20.42 -25.64 -2.80
N LYS A 39 21.41 -25.90 -1.93
CA LYS A 39 21.47 -27.15 -1.16
C LYS A 39 20.48 -27.16 0.00
N SER A 40 20.07 -26.00 0.50
CA SER A 40 19.11 -25.86 1.60
C SER A 40 17.64 -25.80 1.15
N MET A 41 17.38 -25.79 -0.16
CA MET A 41 16.04 -25.96 -0.71
C MET A 41 15.45 -27.33 -0.38
N ASN A 42 16.26 -28.39 -0.52
CA ASN A 42 15.85 -29.74 -0.11
C ASN A 42 16.08 -29.90 1.40
N ILE A 43 14.99 -29.88 2.18
CA ILE A 43 15.05 -29.91 3.65
C ILE A 43 15.61 -31.23 4.14
N GLU A 44 15.30 -32.34 3.49
CA GLU A 44 15.72 -33.69 3.87
C GLU A 44 17.24 -33.81 3.83
N LEU A 45 17.83 -33.55 2.65
CA LEU A 45 19.28 -33.62 2.45
C LEU A 45 20.04 -32.59 3.29
N PHE A 46 19.46 -31.39 3.43
CA PHE A 46 20.06 -30.36 4.26
C PHE A 46 20.02 -30.73 5.75
N ALA A 47 18.92 -31.33 6.23
CA ALA A 47 18.80 -31.75 7.62
C ALA A 47 19.73 -32.90 7.97
N GLU A 48 19.97 -33.85 7.06
CA GLU A 48 20.97 -34.91 7.24
C GLU A 48 22.37 -34.31 7.41
N LYS A 49 22.78 -33.43 6.49
CA LYS A 49 24.07 -32.75 6.57
C LYS A 49 24.23 -31.95 7.86
N ILE A 50 23.21 -31.17 8.25
CA ILE A 50 23.23 -30.37 9.47
C ILE A 50 23.23 -31.26 10.72
N ALA A 51 22.53 -32.39 10.70
CA ALA A 51 22.51 -33.36 11.79
C ALA A 51 23.90 -33.93 12.04
N ASP A 52 24.61 -34.28 10.97
CA ASP A 52 25.98 -34.78 11.02
C ASP A 52 26.95 -33.70 11.51
N GLU A 53 26.89 -32.48 10.95
CA GLU A 53 27.77 -31.37 11.32
C GLU A 53 27.60 -30.91 12.78
N LEU A 54 26.38 -30.96 13.31
CA LEU A 54 26.06 -30.50 14.67
C LEU A 54 25.95 -31.63 15.69
N GLY A 55 26.10 -32.89 15.28
CA GLY A 55 25.98 -34.07 16.15
C GLY A 55 24.59 -34.23 16.78
N ILE A 56 23.55 -33.75 16.11
CA ILE A 56 22.14 -33.79 16.55
C ILE A 56 21.34 -34.80 15.72
N THR A 57 20.11 -35.11 16.14
CA THR A 57 19.23 -35.96 15.33
C THR A 57 18.68 -35.20 14.13
N VAL A 58 18.44 -35.88 13.02
CA VAL A 58 17.81 -35.32 11.80
C VAL A 58 16.48 -34.63 12.13
N GLY A 59 15.67 -35.23 13.02
CA GLY A 59 14.42 -34.62 13.47
C GLY A 59 14.60 -33.27 14.20
N THR A 60 15.70 -33.12 14.95
CA THR A 60 16.04 -31.84 15.60
C THR A 60 16.54 -30.83 14.56
N ALA A 61 17.41 -31.26 13.64
CA ALA A 61 17.89 -30.43 12.55
C ALA A 61 16.75 -29.86 11.71
N LYS A 62 15.74 -30.69 11.34
CA LYS A 62 14.55 -30.22 10.61
C LYS A 62 13.80 -29.12 11.37
N LYS A 63 13.58 -29.29 12.68
CA LYS A 63 12.91 -28.27 13.52
C LYS A 63 13.69 -26.96 13.55
N ASP A 64 15.01 -27.04 13.69
CA ASP A 64 15.88 -25.87 13.74
C ASP A 64 15.95 -25.14 12.39
N ILE A 65 16.01 -25.87 11.28
CA ILE A 65 15.95 -25.30 9.93
C ILE A 65 14.64 -24.53 9.71
N LEU A 66 13.51 -25.11 10.11
CA LEU A 66 12.20 -24.43 10.02
C LEU A 66 12.13 -23.19 10.91
N GLU A 67 12.74 -23.25 12.10
CA GLU A 67 12.83 -22.10 12.98
C GLU A 67 13.68 -20.98 12.36
N VAL A 68 14.84 -21.29 11.79
CA VAL A 68 15.67 -20.33 11.06
C VAL A 68 14.88 -19.68 9.91
N LYS A 69 14.19 -20.48 9.09
CA LYS A 69 13.34 -19.97 8.00
C LYS A 69 12.25 -19.03 8.53
N ARG A 70 11.60 -19.39 9.64
CA ARG A 70 10.58 -18.54 10.29
C ARG A 70 11.18 -17.24 10.82
N ARG A 71 12.31 -17.28 11.52
CA ARG A 71 12.99 -16.09 12.06
C ARG A 71 13.44 -15.16 10.94
N ARG A 72 13.98 -15.70 9.84
CA ARG A 72 14.35 -14.91 8.65
C ARG A 72 13.14 -14.24 8.02
N LYS A 73 12.02 -14.95 7.86
CA LYS A 73 10.78 -14.37 7.33
C LYS A 73 10.32 -13.19 8.19
N LYS A 74 10.30 -13.36 9.52
CA LYS A 74 9.95 -12.28 10.46
C LYS A 74 10.89 -11.09 10.39
N ALA A 75 12.20 -11.33 10.30
CA ALA A 75 13.17 -10.25 10.14
C ALA A 75 12.92 -9.45 8.85
N ALA A 76 12.69 -10.14 7.73
CA ALA A 76 12.35 -9.49 6.47
C ALA A 76 11.03 -8.71 6.52
N GLU A 77 10.01 -9.23 7.23
CA GLU A 77 8.75 -8.51 7.46
C GLU A 77 8.97 -7.21 8.27
N ILE A 78 9.80 -7.27 9.32
CA ILE A 78 10.16 -6.09 10.12
C ILE A 78 10.92 -5.07 9.27
N ASP A 79 11.91 -5.50 8.50
CA ASP A 79 12.69 -4.62 7.61
C ASP A 79 11.79 -3.95 6.57
N GLN A 80 10.85 -4.70 5.98
CA GLN A 80 9.86 -4.14 5.06
C GLN A 80 8.95 -3.10 5.71
N GLN A 81 8.47 -3.36 6.93
CA GLN A 81 7.64 -2.42 7.69
C GLN A 81 8.42 -1.15 8.03
N TYR A 82 9.69 -1.29 8.42
CA TYR A 82 10.56 -0.16 8.71
C TYR A 82 10.78 0.72 7.48
N GLU A 83 11.14 0.12 6.34
CA GLU A 83 11.34 0.85 5.08
C GLU A 83 10.05 1.52 4.58
N LEU A 84 8.89 0.88 4.77
CA LEU A 84 7.59 1.49 4.48
C LEU A 84 7.34 2.71 5.38
N GLY A 85 7.56 2.57 6.68
CA GLY A 85 7.40 3.66 7.64
C GLY A 85 8.26 4.88 7.30
N LYS A 86 9.52 4.66 6.93
CA LYS A 86 10.44 5.72 6.50
C LYS A 86 9.91 6.49 5.29
N LYS A 87 9.41 5.79 4.26
CA LYS A 87 8.82 6.43 3.08
C LYS A 87 7.57 7.24 3.40
N LEU A 88 6.74 6.76 4.34
CA LEU A 88 5.56 7.51 4.79
C LEU A 88 5.96 8.79 5.53
N GLU A 89 7.02 8.74 6.35
CA GLU A 89 7.56 9.92 7.02
C GLU A 89 8.12 10.94 6.01
N GLU A 90 8.85 10.49 5.00
CA GLU A 90 9.33 11.33 3.90
C GLU A 90 8.16 12.00 3.15
N LEU A 91 7.10 11.25 2.84
CA LEU A 91 5.90 11.80 2.21
C LEU A 91 5.16 12.79 3.12
N ALA A 92 5.12 12.56 4.43
CA ALA A 92 4.56 13.51 5.39
C ALA A 92 5.31 14.84 5.38
N ALA A 93 6.64 14.80 5.36
CA ALA A 93 7.48 16.00 5.25
C ALA A 93 7.23 16.74 3.92
N VAL A 94 7.10 16.02 2.80
CA VAL A 94 6.75 16.61 1.50
C VAL A 94 5.37 17.28 1.55
N LYS A 95 4.37 16.63 2.15
CA LYS A 95 3.02 17.21 2.33
C LYS A 95 3.07 18.51 3.13
N GLU A 96 3.82 18.53 4.23
CA GLU A 96 3.96 19.73 5.06
C GLU A 96 4.63 20.88 4.30
N MET A 97 5.73 20.60 3.58
CA MET A 97 6.40 21.61 2.74
C MET A 97 5.49 22.11 1.60
N ALA A 98 4.70 21.22 0.99
CA ALA A 98 3.76 21.56 -0.06
C ALA A 98 2.66 22.52 0.45
N ILE A 99 2.14 22.29 1.66
CA ILE A 99 1.17 23.21 2.30
C ILE A 99 1.83 24.57 2.56
N LYS A 100 3.04 24.59 3.16
CA LYS A 100 3.78 25.84 3.45
C LYS A 100 4.07 26.66 2.20
N SER A 101 4.35 25.99 1.09
CA SER A 101 4.62 26.62 -0.21
C SER A 101 3.38 26.82 -1.08
N GLN A 102 2.18 26.49 -0.58
CA GLN A 102 0.91 26.52 -1.32
C GLN A 102 0.95 25.74 -2.65
N ASN A 103 1.78 24.70 -2.74
CA ASN A 103 1.92 23.86 -3.92
C ASN A 103 0.97 22.65 -3.85
N MET A 104 -0.27 22.86 -4.29
CA MET A 104 -1.29 21.81 -4.26
C MET A 104 -0.94 20.59 -5.12
N ASN A 105 -0.21 20.77 -6.22
CA ASN A 105 0.21 19.66 -7.08
C ASN A 105 1.20 18.73 -6.37
N ALA A 106 2.15 19.30 -5.62
CA ALA A 106 3.08 18.52 -4.82
C ALA A 106 2.36 17.78 -3.67
N TYR A 107 1.38 18.43 -3.04
CA TYR A 107 0.57 17.82 -1.98
C TYR A 107 -0.25 16.62 -2.50
N LEU A 108 -0.97 16.80 -3.60
CA LEU A 108 -1.76 15.73 -4.24
C LEU A 108 -0.86 14.60 -4.76
N GLY A 109 0.30 14.93 -5.34
CA GLY A 109 1.27 13.93 -5.76
C GLY A 109 1.84 13.09 -4.61
N ALA A 110 2.03 13.70 -3.42
CA ALA A 110 2.46 12.97 -2.23
C ALA A 110 1.36 12.05 -1.68
N ILE A 111 0.10 12.50 -1.69
CA ILE A 111 -1.06 11.66 -1.32
C ILE A 111 -1.19 10.46 -2.25
N ASN A 112 -1.10 10.66 -3.57
CA ASN A 112 -1.24 9.55 -4.52
C ASN A 112 -0.16 8.48 -4.30
N LYS A 113 1.10 8.91 -4.09
CA LYS A 113 2.20 7.98 -3.76
C LYS A 113 1.98 7.25 -2.44
N GLU A 114 1.39 7.90 -1.44
CA GLU A 114 1.04 7.29 -0.17
C GLU A 114 -0.04 6.21 -0.36
N CYS A 115 -1.08 6.49 -1.15
CA CYS A 115 -2.11 5.52 -1.51
C CYS A 115 -1.54 4.31 -2.26
N GLU A 116 -0.65 4.54 -3.22
CA GLU A 116 0.05 3.49 -3.97
C GLU A 116 0.90 2.60 -3.04
N LEU A 117 1.69 3.23 -2.15
CA LEU A 117 2.56 2.52 -1.18
C LEU A 117 1.77 1.67 -0.19
N LEU A 118 0.61 2.16 0.25
CA LEU A 118 -0.29 1.43 1.15
C LEU A 118 -1.18 0.43 0.40
N GLY A 119 -1.11 0.39 -0.94
CA GLY A 119 -1.93 -0.49 -1.77
C GLY A 119 -3.42 -0.19 -1.67
N LEU A 120 -3.80 1.03 -1.27
CA LEU A 120 -5.20 1.44 -1.14
C LEU A 120 -5.93 1.40 -2.48
N ASP A 121 -5.21 1.68 -3.57
CA ASP A 121 -5.73 1.59 -4.94
C ASP A 121 -6.15 0.15 -5.31
N LYS A 122 -5.48 -0.86 -4.74
CA LYS A 122 -5.81 -2.28 -4.95
C LYS A 122 -6.91 -2.77 -4.02
N LEU A 123 -7.21 -2.04 -2.94
CA LEU A 123 -8.36 -2.30 -2.07
C LEU A 123 -9.64 -1.63 -2.60
N SER A 124 -9.50 -0.69 -3.54
CA SER A 124 -10.63 -0.11 -4.27
C SER A 124 -11.38 -1.13 -5.13
N ILE A 125 -10.89 -2.37 -5.30
CA ILE A 125 -11.63 -3.46 -5.95
C ILE A 125 -12.96 -3.74 -5.18
N PHE A 126 -13.06 -3.39 -3.89
CA PHE A 126 -14.31 -3.43 -3.13
C PHE A 126 -15.15 -2.14 -3.23
N VAL A 127 -14.63 -1.08 -3.86
CA VAL A 127 -15.26 0.23 -4.06
C VAL A 127 -15.26 0.56 -5.56
N GLY A 128 -15.89 -0.30 -6.35
CA GLY A 128 -16.07 -0.09 -7.79
C GLY A 128 -14.76 -0.07 -8.59
N THR A 129 -14.86 -0.54 -9.82
CA THR A 129 -13.78 -0.41 -10.81
C THR A 129 -13.44 1.07 -11.05
N GLN A 130 -12.28 1.35 -11.65
CA GLN A 130 -11.93 2.72 -12.06
C GLN A 130 -12.97 3.33 -13.01
N GLU A 131 -13.64 2.47 -13.80
CA GLU A 131 -14.79 2.81 -14.63
C GLU A 131 -16.00 3.25 -13.78
N ASP A 132 -16.27 2.60 -12.63
CA ASP A 132 -17.33 3.01 -11.70
C ASP A 132 -17.04 4.37 -11.05
N MET A 133 -15.76 4.67 -10.79
CA MET A 133 -15.34 5.97 -10.27
C MET A 133 -15.50 7.08 -11.33
N GLU A 134 -15.12 6.82 -12.59
CA GLU A 134 -15.35 7.72 -13.72
C GLU A 134 -16.84 7.90 -14.03
N LEU A 135 -17.63 6.83 -13.93
CA LEU A 135 -19.08 6.87 -14.07
C LEU A 135 -19.71 7.71 -12.94
N SER A 136 -19.27 7.53 -11.69
CA SER A 136 -19.73 8.34 -10.56
C SER A 136 -19.38 9.82 -10.74
N LEU A 137 -18.17 10.12 -11.19
CA LEU A 137 -17.74 11.50 -11.45
C LEU A 137 -18.52 12.13 -12.62
N SER A 138 -18.78 11.39 -13.69
CA SER A 138 -19.57 11.88 -14.82
C SER A 138 -21.03 12.12 -14.44
N LEU A 139 -21.64 11.22 -13.66
CA LEU A 139 -23.00 11.38 -13.14
C LEU A 139 -23.11 12.56 -12.16
N LYS A 140 -22.13 12.76 -11.28
CA LYS A 140 -22.08 13.92 -10.38
C LYS A 140 -21.91 15.23 -11.15
N LYS A 141 -21.05 15.27 -12.17
CA LYS A 141 -20.88 16.44 -13.06
C LYS A 141 -22.17 16.76 -13.81
N LYS A 142 -22.86 15.73 -14.33
CA LYS A 142 -24.15 15.87 -15.00
C LYS A 142 -25.22 16.41 -14.04
N ALA A 143 -25.34 15.88 -12.83
CA ALA A 143 -26.30 16.35 -11.83
C ALA A 143 -26.06 17.81 -11.39
N ILE A 144 -24.80 18.25 -11.34
CA ILE A 144 -24.46 19.66 -11.08
C ILE A 144 -24.85 20.54 -12.26
N SER A 145 -24.53 20.11 -13.49
CA SER A 145 -24.92 20.82 -14.72
C SER A 145 -26.44 20.96 -14.83
N ASP A 146 -27.19 19.90 -14.57
CA ASP A 146 -28.65 19.89 -14.64
C ASP A 146 -29.28 20.81 -13.57
N LYS A 147 -28.68 20.89 -12.37
CA LYS A 147 -29.13 21.85 -11.36
C LYS A 147 -28.84 23.30 -11.75
N LEU A 148 -27.69 23.56 -12.37
CA LEU A 148 -27.33 24.89 -12.88
C LEU A 148 -28.23 25.34 -14.03
N THR A 149 -28.63 24.44 -14.93
CA THR A 149 -29.56 24.75 -16.02
C THR A 149 -31.01 24.88 -15.56
N LEU A 150 -31.44 24.14 -14.52
CA LEU A 150 -32.76 24.30 -13.92
C LEU A 150 -32.94 25.67 -13.23
N ILE A 151 -31.87 26.20 -12.63
CA ILE A 151 -31.86 27.54 -12.01
C ILE A 151 -31.88 28.65 -13.09
N GLY A 152 -31.34 28.39 -14.29
CA GLY A 152 -31.39 29.33 -15.42
C GLY A 152 -32.76 29.48 -16.10
N ASN A 153 -33.65 28.47 -15.99
CA ASN A 153 -34.96 28.46 -16.64
C ASN A 153 -36.12 28.92 -15.72
N SER A 154 -35.81 29.37 -14.50
CA SER A 154 -36.80 29.85 -13.51
C SER A 154 -36.69 31.35 -13.23
N ALA A 155 -36.22 32.14 -14.20
CA ALA A 155 -36.50 33.57 -14.22
C ALA A 155 -37.92 33.77 -14.81
N PRO A 156 -38.87 34.42 -14.10
CA PRO A 156 -40.19 34.67 -14.64
C PRO A 156 -40.08 35.68 -15.78
N SER A 157 -40.50 35.25 -16.97
CA SER A 157 -40.74 36.10 -18.14
C SER A 157 -41.72 37.21 -17.77
N LYS A 158 -41.23 38.45 -17.68
CA LYS A 158 -42.09 39.64 -17.69
C LYS A 158 -42.50 39.93 -19.14
N GLU A 159 -43.67 39.46 -19.52
CA GLU A 159 -44.43 40.05 -20.63
C GLU A 159 -45.91 40.10 -20.25
N GLN A 160 -46.39 41.29 -19.91
CA GLN A 160 -47.75 41.75 -20.16
C GLN A 160 -47.83 43.24 -19.82
N GLU A 161 -47.74 44.09 -20.85
CA GLU A 161 -48.33 45.43 -20.81
C GLU A 161 -48.87 45.77 -22.20
N ALA A 162 -50.18 46.01 -22.26
CA ALA A 162 -50.92 46.67 -23.33
C ALA A 162 -52.22 47.21 -22.70
N PRO A 163 -52.91 48.26 -23.23
CA PRO A 163 -52.55 49.14 -24.36
C PRO A 163 -52.92 50.66 -24.20
N LEU A 164 -52.60 51.44 -25.25
CA LEU A 164 -53.21 52.69 -25.76
C LEU A 164 -53.10 54.02 -24.97
N ALA A 165 -52.47 55.04 -25.59
CA ALA A 165 -53.16 56.23 -26.14
C ALA A 165 -52.19 57.12 -26.95
N GLN A 166 -52.70 57.65 -28.07
CA GLN A 166 -52.05 58.60 -28.97
C GLN A 166 -51.94 59.99 -28.32
N ASP A 167 -50.87 60.74 -28.60
CA ASP A 167 -51.04 62.02 -29.32
C ASP A 167 -49.73 62.61 -29.85
N ARG A 168 -49.91 63.36 -30.93
CA ARG A 168 -48.92 64.00 -31.81
C ARG A 168 -48.07 65.05 -31.08
N GLU A 169 -46.81 65.23 -31.50
CA GLU A 169 -46.36 66.38 -32.31
C GLU A 169 -44.82 66.53 -32.40
N SER A 170 -44.39 66.94 -33.61
CA SER A 170 -43.28 67.86 -33.89
C SER A 170 -41.80 67.42 -33.76
N GLN A 171 -41.23 67.10 -34.93
CA GLN A 171 -40.04 67.73 -35.57
C GLN A 171 -38.81 68.06 -34.71
N GLY A 172 -37.62 67.58 -35.12
CA GLY A 172 -36.38 68.22 -34.67
C GLY A 172 -35.02 67.52 -34.87
N ILE A 173 -34.60 67.34 -36.12
CA ILE A 173 -33.22 67.55 -36.66
C ILE A 173 -31.94 67.00 -35.96
N ASN A 174 -31.14 66.33 -36.81
CA ASN A 174 -29.67 66.32 -36.92
C ASN A 174 -28.78 65.35 -36.10
N ASN A 175 -28.23 64.40 -36.87
CA ASN A 175 -26.88 63.81 -36.76
C ASN A 175 -25.80 64.94 -36.72
N PRO A 176 -24.58 64.74 -36.17
CA PRO A 176 -23.59 63.88 -36.82
C PRO A 176 -22.64 63.08 -35.91
N GLN A 177 -22.19 61.95 -36.48
CA GLN A 177 -20.84 61.38 -36.39
C GLN A 177 -19.76 62.35 -35.90
N LYS A 178 -18.89 61.87 -35.00
CA LYS A 178 -17.43 62.04 -35.14
C LYS A 178 -16.66 60.89 -34.52
N ASP A 179 -15.85 60.28 -35.38
CA ASP A 179 -14.71 59.42 -35.08
C ASP A 179 -13.68 60.12 -34.19
N ASN A 180 -12.90 59.33 -33.46
CA ASN A 180 -11.47 59.50 -33.17
C ASN A 180 -11.07 58.30 -32.29
N ALA A 181 -10.34 57.32 -32.84
CA ALA A 181 -8.89 57.27 -33.02
C ALA A 181 -8.23 56.46 -31.89
#